data_AF-A0ABD3V422-F1
#
_entry.id   AF-A0ABD3V422-F1
#
_cell.length_a   1.000
_cell.length_b   1.000
_cell.length_c   1.000
_cell.angle_alpha   90.00
_cell.angle_beta   90.00
_cell.angle_gamma   90.00
#
_symmetry.space_group_name_H-M   'P 1'
#
loop_
_entity.id
_entity.type
_entity.pdbx_description
1 polymer ?
#
loop_
_entity_poly.entity_id
_entity_poly.type
_entity_poly.pdbx_seq_one_letter_code
_entity_poly.pdbx_strand_id
1 'polypeptide(L)' 'MCSPPSTQKTRTSGDDSGLHLILSVICSDIARVDCSISSNTTAYCASDHNTYQNICFFEKARCTNEKLHLEHQGRCTE' A
#
# COMPACT_ATOMS: atom_id res chain seq x y z
N MET A 1 -6.14 18.66 28.41
CA MET A 1 -4.84 18.04 28.05
C MET A 1 -5.18 16.73 27.36
N CYS A 2 -5.03 16.53 26.05
CA CYS A 2 -4.29 17.22 25.00
C CYS A 2 -5.18 18.08 24.07
N SER A 3 -4.57 19.08 23.44
CA SER A 3 -5.11 19.88 22.32
C SER A 3 -4.42 19.47 21.00
N PRO A 4 -4.96 19.82 19.81
CA PRO A 4 -4.86 19.04 18.57
C PRO A 4 -3.75 19.53 17.61
N PRO A 5 -3.60 18.87 16.44
CA PRO A 5 -3.79 19.66 15.22
C PRO A 5 -4.92 19.11 14.33
N SER A 6 -5.83 20.03 14.03
CA SER A 6 -6.62 20.14 12.80
C SER A 6 -7.37 18.91 12.28
N THR A 7 -8.64 18.86 12.67
CA THR A 7 -9.70 18.66 11.68
C THR A 7 -9.42 19.57 10.46
N GLN A 8 -9.49 19.01 9.25
CA GLN A 8 -9.51 19.64 7.90
C GLN A 8 -8.22 19.63 7.07
N LYS A 9 -8.14 18.70 6.08
CA LYS A 9 -8.18 18.95 4.62
C LYS A 9 -8.34 17.57 3.94
N THR A 10 -9.32 17.26 3.09
CA THR A 10 -10.12 18.10 2.19
C THR A 10 -11.50 17.47 2.02
N ARG A 11 -12.52 18.31 1.98
CA ARG A 11 -13.74 18.04 1.19
C ARG A 11 -13.31 17.55 -0.19
N THR A 12 -13.98 16.55 -0.75
CA THR A 12 -14.11 16.50 -2.20
C THR A 12 -15.58 16.70 -2.53
N SER A 13 -15.94 17.98 -2.58
CA SER A 13 -16.98 18.44 -3.47
C SER A 13 -16.57 18.03 -4.88
N GLY A 14 -17.31 17.09 -5.46
CA GLY A 14 -17.35 16.71 -6.87
C GLY A 14 -16.08 16.85 -7.70
N ASP A 15 -15.44 15.73 -7.99
CA ASP A 15 -14.90 15.46 -9.32
C ASP A 15 -14.94 13.95 -9.59
N ASP A 16 -15.89 13.61 -10.46
CA ASP A 16 -15.99 12.36 -11.21
C ASP A 16 -14.74 12.21 -12.09
N SER A 17 -13.93 11.19 -11.83
CA SER A 17 -13.07 10.51 -12.83
C SER A 17 -12.48 9.25 -12.21
N GLY A 18 -13.16 8.13 -12.43
CA GLY A 18 -12.71 6.80 -12.03
C GLY A 18 -11.31 6.43 -12.58
N LEU A 19 -10.63 5.56 -11.83
CA LEU A 19 -9.39 4.83 -12.12
C LEU A 19 -8.08 5.32 -11.46
N HIS A 20 -7.91 6.59 -11.09
CA HIS A 20 -6.67 7.05 -10.40
C HIS A 20 -6.78 7.08 -8.86
N LEU A 21 -8.00 7.16 -8.32
CA LEU A 21 -8.24 7.28 -6.88
C LEU A 21 -7.98 5.99 -6.10
N ILE A 22 -7.96 4.85 -6.79
CA ILE A 22 -7.94 3.51 -6.18
C ILE A 22 -6.63 3.27 -5.44
N LEU A 23 -5.47 3.71 -5.99
CA LEU A 23 -4.20 3.63 -5.25
C LEU A 23 -4.20 4.55 -4.04
N SER A 24 -4.57 5.84 -4.18
CA SER A 24 -4.50 6.79 -3.05
C SER A 24 -5.40 6.44 -1.85
N VAL A 25 -6.57 5.85 -2.11
CA VAL A 25 -7.51 5.39 -1.08
C VAL A 25 -6.95 4.14 -0.40
N ILE A 26 -6.55 3.12 -1.17
CA ILE A 26 -5.95 1.90 -0.63
C ILE A 26 -4.68 2.23 0.17
N CYS A 27 -3.90 3.21 -0.27
CA CYS A 27 -2.65 3.59 0.36
C CYS A 27 -2.81 4.28 1.71
N SER A 28 -3.87 5.07 1.88
CA SER A 28 -4.16 5.71 3.16
C SER A 28 -4.64 4.72 4.22
N ASP A 29 -5.29 3.64 3.78
CA ASP A 29 -5.78 2.56 4.64
C ASP A 29 -4.67 1.55 4.96
N ILE A 30 -3.94 1.05 3.95
CA ILE A 30 -2.84 0.09 4.13
C ILE A 30 -1.72 0.66 5.02
N ALA A 31 -1.47 1.99 4.98
CA ALA A 31 -0.47 2.63 5.82
C ALA A 31 -0.73 2.43 7.32
N ARG A 32 -2.00 2.30 7.73
CA ARG A 32 -2.40 2.06 9.13
C ARG A 32 -2.51 0.58 9.49
N VAL A 33 -2.45 -0.32 8.52
CA VAL A 33 -2.53 -1.77 8.73
C VAL A 33 -1.22 -2.30 9.32
N ASP A 34 -1.32 -3.13 10.35
CA ASP A 34 -0.18 -3.87 10.89
C ASP A 34 0.06 -5.14 10.05
N CYS A 35 1.08 -5.11 9.20
CA CYS A 35 1.41 -6.25 8.33
C CYS A 35 2.10 -7.39 9.06
N SER A 36 2.52 -7.20 10.32
CA SER A 36 3.19 -8.23 11.13
C SER A 36 2.22 -9.24 11.72
N ILE A 37 0.93 -8.87 11.86
CA ILE A 37 -0.13 -9.76 12.33
C ILE A 37 -0.76 -10.58 11.18
N SER A 38 -0.45 -10.24 9.91
CA SER A 38 -0.98 -10.98 8.77
C SER A 38 -0.54 -12.43 8.80
N SER A 39 -1.50 -13.37 8.81
CA SER A 39 -1.22 -14.82 8.76
C SER A 39 -0.69 -15.28 7.40
N ASN A 40 -0.67 -14.40 6.41
CA ASN A 40 -0.08 -14.68 5.12
C ASN A 40 1.43 -14.45 5.21
N THR A 41 2.21 -15.53 5.16
CA THR A 41 3.68 -15.50 5.14
C THR A 41 4.25 -15.87 3.77
N THR A 42 3.41 -15.81 2.74
CA THR A 42 3.82 -16.11 1.38
C THR A 42 4.75 -15.02 0.90
N ALA A 43 6.00 -15.37 0.60
CA ALA A 43 6.93 -14.44 -0.02
C ALA A 43 6.49 -14.16 -1.46
N TYR A 44 6.70 -12.92 -1.91
CA TYR A 44 6.48 -12.52 -3.29
C TYR A 44 7.66 -11.73 -3.81
N CYS A 45 8.04 -11.98 -5.07
CA CYS A 45 9.02 -11.19 -5.78
C CYS A 45 8.30 -10.10 -6.57
N ALA A 46 8.76 -8.86 -6.45
CA ALA A 46 8.21 -7.74 -7.20
C ALA A 46 9.19 -7.27 -8.28
N SER A 47 8.70 -6.39 -9.15
CA SER A 47 9.41 -5.86 -10.32
C SER A 47 10.66 -5.03 -9.97
N ASP A 48 10.81 -4.64 -8.70
CA ASP A 48 11.99 -3.98 -8.17
C ASP A 48 13.07 -4.98 -7.71
N HIS A 49 12.90 -6.28 -8.00
CA HIS A 49 13.76 -7.38 -7.55
C HIS A 49 13.84 -7.50 -6.02
N ASN A 50 12.90 -6.90 -5.29
CA ASN A 50 12.78 -7.06 -3.86
C ASN A 50 11.77 -8.17 -3.51
N THR A 51 12.12 -8.93 -2.48
CA THR A 51 11.24 -9.95 -1.92
C THR A 51 10.43 -9.38 -0.76
N TYR A 52 9.11 -9.42 -0.90
CA TYR A 52 8.16 -9.01 0.14
C TYR A 52 7.71 -10.25 0.91
N GLN A 53 7.80 -10.21 2.25
CA GLN A 53 7.45 -11.36 3.11
C GLN A 53 5.97 -11.76 3.02
N ASN A 54 5.11 -10.82 2.64
CA ASN A 54 3.70 -11.04 2.41
C ASN A 54 3.11 -9.95 1.49
N ILE A 55 1.88 -10.18 1.06
CA ILE A 55 1.15 -9.24 0.20
C ILE A 55 0.94 -7.88 0.88
N CYS A 56 0.78 -7.82 2.20
CA CYS A 56 0.56 -6.56 2.93
C CYS A 56 1.78 -5.62 2.83
N PHE A 57 3.00 -6.16 2.97
CA PHE A 57 4.22 -5.36 2.79
C PHE A 57 4.40 -4.90 1.34
N PHE A 58 4.05 -5.75 0.37
CA PHE A 58 4.06 -5.38 -1.04
C PHE A 58 3.09 -4.21 -1.33
N GLU A 59 1.86 -4.29 -0.83
CA GLU A 59 0.85 -3.24 -0.98
C GLU A 59 1.29 -1.91 -0.39
N LYS A 60 1.95 -1.93 0.78
CA LYS A 60 2.58 -0.73 1.37
C LYS A 60 3.66 -0.14 0.47
N ALA A 61 4.50 -0.98 -0.12
CA ALA A 61 5.56 -0.50 -1.01
C ALA A 61 5.01 0.05 -2.33
N ARG A 62 3.92 -0.53 -2.84
CA ARG A 62 3.21 -0.04 -4.03
C ARG A 62 2.64 1.37 -3.86
N CYS A 63 2.38 1.78 -2.62
CA CYS A 63 2.01 3.16 -2.30
C CYS A 63 3.15 4.16 -2.41
N THR A 64 4.38 3.69 -2.30
CA THR A 64 5.58 4.51 -2.54
C THR A 64 6.01 4.43 -4.00
N ASN A 65 5.76 3.29 -4.65
CA ASN A 65 6.07 3.05 -6.04
C ASN A 65 4.84 2.48 -6.76
N GLU A 66 4.03 3.36 -7.36
CA GLU A 66 2.79 2.99 -8.06
C GLU A 66 3.01 2.02 -9.24
N LYS A 67 4.23 1.96 -9.79
CA LYS A 67 4.60 1.05 -10.89
C LYS A 67 5.07 -0.31 -10.40
N LEU A 68 5.21 -0.49 -9.08
CA LEU A 68 5.61 -1.73 -8.46
C LEU A 68 4.49 -2.77 -8.65
N HIS A 69 4.84 -3.88 -9.30
CA HIS A 69 3.94 -5.00 -9.50
C HIS A 69 4.62 -6.30 -9.06
N LEU A 70 3.81 -7.33 -8.80
CA LEU A 70 4.33 -8.65 -8.50
C LEU A 70 4.77 -9.33 -9.79
N GLU A 71 5.99 -9.85 -9.78
CA GLU A 71 6.54 -10.68 -10.87
C GLU A 71 6.09 -12.12 -10.67
N HIS A 72 6.39 -12.68 -9.50
CA HIS A 72 6.04 -14.06 -9.19
C HIS A 72 5.88 -14.31 -7.68
N GLN A 73 5.15 -15.37 -7.36
CA GLN A 73 5.08 -15.88 -5.99
C GLN A 73 6.41 -16.57 -5.64
N GLY A 74 6.87 -16.39 -4.41
CA GLY A 74 8.17 -16.87 -3.92
C GLY A 74 9.17 -15.74 -3.71
N ARG A 75 10.38 -16.10 -3.30
CA ARG A 75 11.50 -15.13 -3.17
C ARG A 75 12.09 -14.87 -4.54
N CYS A 76 12.57 -13.66 -4.78
CA CYS A 76 13.40 -13.39 -5.96
C CYS A 76 14.63 -14.30 -5.90
N THR A 77 14.76 -15.18 -6.88
CA THR A 77 15.96 -15.95 -7.14
C THR A 77 16.66 -15.22 -8.28
N GLU A 78 17.83 -14.64 -8.04
CA GLU A 78 18.65 -14.02 -9.09
C GLU A 78 18.79 -14.92 -10.33
#